data_AF-C9SND8-F1
#
_entry.id   AF-C9SND8-F1
#
_cell.length_a   1.000
_cell.length_b   1.000
_cell.length_c   1.000
_cell.angle_alpha   90.00
_cell.angle_beta   90.00
_cell.angle_gamma   90.00
#
_symmetry.space_group_name_H-M   'P 1'
#
loop_
_entity.id
_entity.type
_entity.pdbx_description
1 polymer ?
#
loop_
_entity_poly.entity_id
_entity_poly.type
_entity_poly.pdbx_seq_one_letter_code
_entity_poly.pdbx_strand_id
1 'polypeptide(L)'
;MLSSAIFKFIAVSLATQVTAFPVNIKVEERAQSVIIGYRTVSAEQGARYNKAGTLTNDGNRIGTQIGAGVYTTPVAGGWPDSAALDKVNKARIPQSHASKKLWFAGDKAIDAYIKAVIPKGDPKKTIRISTIDGTAGEQQMVVPPGLLNSNKGGLGITASCKKTLAELPSTVVNFSTWSKVFRSA
;
A
#
# COMPACT_ATOMS: atom_id res chain seq x y z
N MET A 1 38.57 3.46 85.36
CA MET A 1 39.47 2.90 84.32
C MET A 1 38.61 2.48 83.13
N LEU A 2 39.05 2.77 81.89
CA LEU A 2 38.38 2.49 80.60
C LEU A 2 36.98 3.15 80.46
N SER A 3 36.62 3.96 79.46
CA SER A 3 37.02 4.16 78.05
C SER A 3 36.35 3.23 77.03
N SER A 4 35.24 3.70 76.45
CA SER A 4 34.72 3.45 75.07
C SER A 4 33.25 3.92 74.97
N ALA A 5 32.70 4.32 73.83
CA ALA A 5 33.27 4.92 72.61
C ALA A 5 32.12 5.63 71.86
N ILE A 6 32.34 6.83 71.31
CA ILE A 6 31.27 7.58 70.63
C ILE A 6 31.20 7.16 69.15
N PHE A 7 30.19 6.39 68.77
CA PHE A 7 29.85 6.11 67.37
C PHE A 7 28.60 6.87 66.93
N LYS A 8 28.80 8.09 66.41
CA LYS A 8 27.77 8.80 65.63
C LYS A 8 27.81 8.28 64.20
N PHE A 9 26.80 7.51 63.78
CA PHE A 9 26.63 7.15 62.38
C PHE A 9 26.32 8.40 61.55
N ILE A 10 27.25 8.80 60.67
CA ILE A 10 27.01 9.81 59.64
C ILE A 10 26.58 9.07 58.37
N ALA A 11 25.27 9.05 58.11
CA ALA A 11 24.72 8.49 56.89
C ALA A 11 24.92 9.47 55.71
N VAL A 12 25.97 9.26 54.92
CA VAL A 12 26.21 10.06 53.71
C VAL A 12 25.32 9.53 52.57
N SER A 13 24.14 10.11 52.40
CA SER A 13 23.25 9.80 51.29
C SER A 13 23.74 10.46 49.99
N LEU A 14 24.42 9.68 49.13
CA LEU A 14 24.70 10.10 47.75
C LEU A 14 23.39 10.23 46.97
N ALA A 15 22.91 11.46 46.82
CA ALA A 15 21.78 11.78 45.95
C ALA A 15 22.23 11.72 44.47
N THR A 16 22.18 10.53 43.88
CA THR A 16 22.41 10.32 42.44
C THR A 16 21.26 10.93 41.64
N GLN A 17 21.37 12.24 41.34
CA GLN A 17 20.46 12.92 40.43
C GLN A 17 20.65 12.38 39.00
N VAL A 18 19.87 11.35 38.65
CA VAL A 18 19.71 10.92 37.27
C VAL A 18 18.91 12.00 36.55
N THR A 19 19.61 12.96 35.96
CA THR A 19 19.04 13.94 35.02
C THR A 19 18.63 13.21 33.76
N ALA A 20 17.43 12.62 33.80
CA ALA A 20 16.74 12.12 32.62
C ALA A 20 16.40 13.31 31.72
N PHE A 21 17.37 13.71 30.89
CA PHE A 21 17.15 14.68 29.82
C PHE A 21 15.93 14.23 29.03
N PRO A 22 14.93 15.10 28.80
CA PRO A 22 13.83 14.78 27.91
C PRO A 22 14.39 14.65 26.50
N VAL A 23 14.75 13.42 26.12
CA VAL A 23 15.19 13.10 24.76
C VAL A 23 14.01 13.48 23.88
N ASN A 24 14.16 14.57 23.15
CA ASN A 24 13.11 15.13 22.32
C ASN A 24 13.03 14.30 21.03
N ILE A 25 12.64 13.03 21.21
CA ILE A 25 12.32 12.10 20.14
C ILE A 25 11.08 12.66 19.46
N LYS A 26 11.32 13.50 18.46
CA LYS A 26 10.42 13.56 17.31
C LYS A 26 10.27 12.12 16.84
N VAL A 27 9.13 11.52 17.17
CA VAL A 27 8.72 10.25 16.59
C VAL A 27 8.44 10.55 15.13
N GLU A 28 9.48 10.48 14.31
CA GLU A 28 9.41 10.70 12.88
C GLU A 28 8.45 9.64 12.33
N GLU A 29 7.30 10.11 11.84
CA GLU A 29 6.20 9.26 11.44
C GLU A 29 6.64 8.42 10.24
N ARG A 30 6.97 7.15 10.48
CA ARG A 30 7.53 6.22 9.48
C ARG A 30 6.52 5.75 8.42
N ALA A 31 5.52 6.56 8.10
CA ALA A 31 4.64 6.41 6.96
C ALA A 31 5.36 6.86 5.67
N GLN A 32 6.45 6.17 5.31
CA GLN A 32 7.15 6.41 4.05
C GLN A 32 6.17 6.15 2.90
N SER A 33 5.68 7.22 2.29
CA SER A 33 4.67 7.16 1.24
C SER A 33 5.32 6.69 -0.06
N VAL A 34 4.85 5.57 -0.59
CA VAL A 34 5.37 4.93 -1.80
C VAL A 34 4.34 5.07 -2.92
N ILE A 35 4.83 5.39 -4.10
CA ILE A 35 3.99 5.41 -5.30
C ILE A 35 3.65 3.98 -5.71
N ILE A 36 2.35 3.69 -5.85
CA ILE A 36 1.87 2.36 -6.30
C ILE A 36 1.44 2.30 -7.76
N GLY A 37 1.17 3.45 -8.38
CA GLY A 37 0.61 3.49 -9.72
C GLY A 37 -0.36 4.64 -9.90
N TYR A 38 -0.83 4.76 -11.12
CA TYR A 38 -1.17 6.05 -11.70
C TYR A 38 -2.27 5.94 -12.75
N ARG A 39 -3.01 7.01 -13.05
CA ARG A 39 -4.18 6.90 -13.94
C ARG A 39 -4.63 8.22 -14.55
N THR A 40 -4.82 8.25 -15.86
CA THR A 40 -5.59 9.29 -16.56
C THR A 40 -7.09 9.13 -16.29
N VAL A 41 -7.76 10.21 -15.89
CA VAL A 41 -9.20 10.26 -15.57
C VAL A 41 -9.82 11.53 -16.16
N SER A 42 -11.16 11.60 -16.25
CA SER A 42 -11.84 12.84 -16.64
C SER A 42 -11.70 13.92 -15.56
N ALA A 43 -11.86 15.19 -15.92
CA ALA A 43 -11.65 16.32 -15.01
C ALA A 43 -12.56 16.24 -13.77
N GLU A 44 -13.82 15.82 -13.95
CA GLU A 44 -14.79 15.62 -12.87
C GLU A 44 -14.38 14.48 -11.93
N GLN A 45 -13.74 13.44 -12.45
CA GLN A 45 -13.23 12.32 -11.64
C GLN A 45 -11.95 12.71 -10.89
N GLY A 46 -11.04 13.45 -11.52
CA GLY A 46 -9.90 14.05 -10.83
C GLY A 46 -10.31 15.03 -9.73
N ALA A 47 -11.36 15.83 -9.97
CA ALA A 47 -11.95 16.71 -8.96
C ALA A 47 -12.58 15.94 -7.79
N ARG A 48 -13.26 14.80 -8.04
CA ARG A 48 -13.75 13.91 -6.96
C ARG A 48 -12.60 13.33 -6.13
N TYR A 49 -11.57 12.81 -6.78
CA TYR A 49 -10.39 12.24 -6.09
C TYR A 49 -9.66 13.31 -5.26
N ASN A 50 -9.43 14.51 -5.81
CA ASN A 50 -8.80 15.61 -5.08
C ASN A 50 -9.67 16.10 -3.90
N LYS A 51 -11.01 16.16 -4.07
CA LYS A 51 -11.94 16.51 -2.96
C LYS A 51 -11.99 15.44 -1.86
N ALA A 52 -11.83 14.17 -2.22
CA ALA A 52 -11.79 13.06 -1.26
C ALA A 52 -10.39 12.85 -0.64
N GLY A 53 -9.34 13.39 -1.25
CA GLY A 53 -7.94 13.08 -0.94
C GLY A 53 -7.49 11.66 -1.32
N THR A 54 -8.38 10.82 -1.88
CA THR A 54 -8.20 9.38 -2.11
C THR A 54 -8.88 8.92 -3.41
N LEU A 55 -8.50 7.75 -3.91
CA LEU A 55 -9.26 7.00 -4.89
C LEU A 55 -10.65 6.63 -4.33
N THR A 56 -11.71 6.88 -5.11
CA THR A 56 -13.09 6.45 -4.85
C THR A 56 -13.55 5.36 -5.84
N ASN A 57 -14.55 4.57 -5.44
CA ASN A 57 -15.10 3.49 -6.28
C ASN A 57 -16.08 4.02 -7.34
N ASP A 58 -15.55 4.63 -8.39
CA ASP A 58 -16.31 5.21 -9.51
C ASP A 58 -16.80 4.16 -10.53
N GLY A 59 -16.64 2.87 -10.24
CA GLY A 59 -17.00 1.75 -11.12
C GLY A 59 -16.05 1.55 -12.30
N ASN A 60 -16.29 0.46 -13.04
CA ASN A 60 -15.57 0.13 -14.28
C ASN A 60 -16.47 0.48 -15.48
N ARG A 61 -16.04 1.44 -16.31
CA ARG A 61 -16.82 1.95 -17.46
C ARG A 61 -16.74 1.07 -18.72
N ILE A 62 -15.81 0.11 -18.74
CA ILE A 62 -15.56 -0.84 -19.84
C ILE A 62 -15.23 -2.22 -19.26
N GLY A 63 -15.17 -3.24 -20.11
CA GLY A 63 -14.85 -4.62 -19.71
C GLY A 63 -13.52 -4.73 -18.95
N THR A 64 -13.48 -5.59 -17.94
CA THR A 64 -12.39 -5.68 -16.98
C THR A 64 -11.42 -6.82 -17.31
N GLN A 65 -10.19 -6.48 -17.74
CA GLN A 65 -9.17 -7.50 -18.05
C GLN A 65 -8.84 -8.37 -16.83
N ILE A 66 -8.63 -7.76 -15.67
CA ILE A 66 -8.29 -8.46 -14.41
C ILE A 66 -9.33 -8.21 -13.30
N GLY A 67 -10.60 -8.11 -13.71
CA GLY A 67 -11.77 -7.94 -12.82
C GLY A 67 -11.93 -6.52 -12.24
N ALA A 68 -12.90 -6.34 -11.34
CA ALA A 68 -13.35 -5.02 -10.88
C ALA A 68 -12.39 -4.31 -9.91
N GLY A 69 -12.39 -2.96 -9.97
CA GLY A 69 -11.59 -2.09 -9.12
C GLY A 69 -10.98 -0.90 -9.84
N VAL A 70 -10.11 -0.16 -9.15
CA VAL A 70 -9.45 1.03 -9.70
C VAL A 70 -8.16 0.62 -10.41
N TYR A 71 -8.17 0.70 -11.74
CA TYR A 71 -7.04 0.41 -12.63
C TYR A 71 -5.98 1.52 -12.59
N THR A 72 -4.71 1.14 -12.73
CA THR A 72 -3.52 2.00 -12.65
C THR A 72 -2.35 1.46 -13.48
N THR A 73 -1.47 2.34 -13.96
CA THR A 73 -0.23 2.09 -14.73
C THR A 73 1.02 2.56 -13.96
N PRO A 74 2.26 2.26 -14.43
CA PRO A 74 3.51 2.67 -13.75
C PRO A 74 4.10 4.05 -14.10
N VAL A 75 3.39 4.97 -14.80
CA VAL A 75 3.62 6.45 -14.87
C VAL A 75 2.25 7.20 -15.00
N ALA A 76 1.88 8.37 -14.43
CA ALA A 76 2.18 9.15 -13.19
C ALA A 76 0.83 9.80 -12.68
N GLY A 77 0.50 10.28 -11.45
CA GLY A 77 1.11 10.51 -10.12
C GLY A 77 0.16 10.08 -8.94
N GLY A 78 0.63 9.53 -7.78
CA GLY A 78 -0.23 9.14 -6.62
C GLY A 78 0.39 8.15 -5.58
N TRP A 79 -0.04 8.15 -4.30
CA TRP A 79 0.74 7.54 -3.16
C TRP A 79 -0.10 6.92 -2.00
N PRO A 80 0.15 5.67 -1.57
CA PRO A 80 -0.18 5.16 -0.22
C PRO A 80 1.03 4.98 0.73
N ASP A 81 0.76 4.55 1.97
CA ASP A 81 1.75 4.05 2.95
C ASP A 81 2.42 2.73 2.50
N SER A 82 3.76 2.70 2.48
CA SER A 82 4.56 1.49 2.22
C SER A 82 4.33 0.39 3.25
N ALA A 83 4.20 0.73 4.54
CA ALA A 83 4.02 -0.25 5.59
C ALA A 83 2.63 -0.91 5.54
N ALA A 84 1.62 -0.26 4.98
CA ALA A 84 0.33 -0.86 4.63
C ALA A 84 0.44 -1.71 3.36
N LEU A 85 1.14 -1.22 2.32
CA LEU A 85 1.34 -1.94 1.06
C LEU A 85 2.04 -3.29 1.26
N ASP A 86 3.08 -3.37 2.10
CA ASP A 86 3.80 -4.62 2.38
C ASP A 86 2.96 -5.65 3.16
N LYS A 87 1.96 -5.19 3.91
CA LYS A 87 1.03 -6.09 4.61
C LYS A 87 0.06 -6.74 3.62
N VAL A 88 -0.30 -6.06 2.53
CA VAL A 88 -1.27 -6.52 1.52
C VAL A 88 -0.66 -7.52 0.52
N ASN A 89 -1.44 -8.56 0.21
CA ASN A 89 -1.13 -9.55 -0.83
C ASN A 89 -1.31 -8.96 -2.23
N LYS A 90 -0.42 -9.30 -3.16
CA LYS A 90 -0.58 -9.02 -4.59
C LYS A 90 -0.56 -10.32 -5.40
N ALA A 91 -1.41 -10.44 -6.42
CA ALA A 91 -1.42 -11.57 -7.34
C ALA A 91 -1.08 -11.11 -8.76
N ARG A 92 -0.09 -11.75 -9.40
CA ARG A 92 0.14 -11.64 -10.84
C ARG A 92 -0.88 -12.51 -11.57
N ILE A 93 -1.71 -11.90 -12.40
CA ILE A 93 -2.80 -12.54 -13.15
C ILE A 93 -2.32 -12.84 -14.58
N PRO A 94 -1.95 -14.09 -14.92
CA PRO A 94 -1.58 -14.45 -16.28
C PRO A 94 -2.81 -14.42 -17.22
N GLN A 95 -2.58 -14.40 -18.52
CA GLN A 95 -3.65 -14.45 -19.53
C GLN A 95 -4.49 -15.73 -19.41
N SER A 96 -3.85 -16.85 -19.05
CA SER A 96 -4.47 -18.13 -18.78
C SER A 96 -3.78 -18.87 -17.63
N HIS A 97 -4.49 -19.81 -17.01
CA HIS A 97 -3.98 -20.73 -16.00
C HIS A 97 -4.75 -22.05 -16.08
N ALA A 98 -4.07 -23.19 -15.96
CA ALA A 98 -4.67 -24.54 -16.09
C ALA A 98 -5.60 -24.66 -17.33
N SER A 99 -5.09 -24.23 -18.49
CA SER A 99 -5.78 -24.17 -19.79
C SER A 99 -7.05 -23.31 -19.85
N LYS A 100 -7.37 -22.52 -18.82
CA LYS A 100 -8.50 -21.59 -18.80
C LYS A 100 -8.02 -20.16 -18.98
N LYS A 101 -8.65 -19.39 -19.88
CA LYS A 101 -8.42 -17.93 -20.01
C LYS A 101 -8.91 -17.25 -18.72
N LEU A 102 -8.06 -16.42 -18.11
CA LEU A 102 -8.40 -15.61 -16.95
C LEU A 102 -8.77 -14.18 -17.36
N TRP A 103 -8.03 -13.60 -18.32
CA TRP A 103 -8.29 -12.24 -18.76
C TRP A 103 -9.69 -12.12 -19.37
N PHE A 104 -10.43 -11.10 -18.95
CA PHE A 104 -11.82 -10.82 -19.33
C PHE A 104 -12.85 -11.91 -18.94
N ALA A 105 -12.46 -12.96 -18.20
CA ALA A 105 -13.36 -14.03 -17.75
C ALA A 105 -14.23 -13.66 -16.51
N GLY A 106 -14.22 -12.38 -16.12
CA GLY A 106 -14.98 -11.84 -14.98
C GLY A 106 -14.41 -12.20 -13.61
N ASP A 107 -14.85 -11.48 -12.57
CA ASP A 107 -14.28 -11.60 -11.22
C ASP A 107 -14.35 -13.03 -10.65
N LYS A 108 -15.35 -13.85 -10.99
CA LYS A 108 -15.42 -15.25 -10.53
C LYS A 108 -14.20 -16.08 -10.94
N ALA A 109 -13.65 -15.85 -12.14
CA ALA A 109 -12.44 -16.54 -12.61
C ALA A 109 -11.18 -15.99 -11.93
N ILE A 110 -11.10 -14.66 -11.76
CA ILE A 110 -9.97 -13.99 -11.11
C ILE A 110 -9.89 -14.36 -9.62
N ASP A 111 -11.02 -14.35 -8.91
CA ASP A 111 -11.12 -14.70 -7.49
C ASP A 111 -10.78 -16.17 -7.26
N ALA A 112 -11.20 -17.07 -8.16
CA ALA A 112 -10.81 -18.48 -8.12
C ALA A 112 -9.30 -18.67 -8.32
N TYR A 113 -8.68 -17.95 -9.26
CA TYR A 113 -7.23 -17.96 -9.42
C TYR A 113 -6.50 -17.39 -8.19
N ILE A 114 -6.95 -16.26 -7.64
CA ILE A 114 -6.39 -15.69 -6.40
C ILE A 114 -6.49 -16.69 -5.24
N LYS A 115 -7.58 -17.45 -5.15
CA LYS A 115 -7.72 -18.54 -4.16
C LYS A 115 -6.81 -19.75 -4.44
N ALA A 116 -6.46 -20.03 -5.69
CA ALA A 116 -5.50 -21.08 -6.02
C ALA A 116 -4.06 -20.69 -5.62
N VAL A 117 -3.61 -19.49 -5.98
CA VAL A 117 -2.23 -19.03 -5.68
C VAL A 117 -2.07 -18.41 -4.28
N ILE A 118 -3.17 -18.03 -3.62
CA ILE A 118 -3.20 -17.53 -2.23
C ILE A 118 -4.42 -18.13 -1.47
N PRO A 119 -4.36 -19.40 -0.99
CA PRO A 119 -5.52 -20.06 -0.37
C PRO A 119 -6.17 -19.28 0.79
N LYS A 120 -5.35 -18.65 1.63
CA LYS A 120 -5.79 -17.80 2.76
C LYS A 120 -6.02 -16.32 2.38
N GLY A 121 -5.85 -15.94 1.12
CA GLY A 121 -6.07 -14.58 0.63
C GLY A 121 -7.56 -14.25 0.46
N ASP A 122 -7.91 -12.97 0.63
CA ASP A 122 -9.22 -12.43 0.25
C ASP A 122 -9.09 -11.74 -1.12
N PRO A 123 -9.76 -12.23 -2.18
CA PRO A 123 -9.73 -11.59 -3.50
C PRO A 123 -10.22 -10.13 -3.51
N LYS A 124 -11.13 -9.76 -2.58
CA LYS A 124 -11.60 -8.37 -2.42
C LYS A 124 -10.56 -7.46 -1.76
N LYS A 125 -9.48 -8.03 -1.21
CA LYS A 125 -8.36 -7.35 -0.55
C LYS A 125 -6.98 -7.79 -1.07
N THR A 126 -6.91 -8.29 -2.30
CA THR A 126 -5.67 -8.71 -2.97
C THR A 126 -5.44 -7.85 -4.21
N ILE A 127 -4.38 -7.05 -4.22
CA ILE A 127 -3.99 -6.22 -5.37
C ILE A 127 -3.72 -7.14 -6.57
N ARG A 128 -4.14 -6.75 -7.77
CA ARG A 128 -4.04 -7.58 -8.98
C ARG A 128 -3.08 -6.90 -9.96
N ILE A 129 -2.09 -7.62 -10.49
CA ILE A 129 -1.03 -7.09 -11.37
C ILE A 129 -0.99 -7.91 -12.65
N SER A 130 -0.81 -7.28 -13.81
CA SER A 130 -0.77 -7.97 -15.12
C SER A 130 -0.01 -7.16 -16.16
N THR A 131 0.33 -7.79 -17.29
CA THR A 131 0.51 -7.05 -18.55
C THR A 131 -0.83 -6.48 -19.05
N ILE A 132 -0.80 -5.44 -19.89
CA ILE A 132 -1.96 -4.90 -20.61
C ILE A 132 -2.12 -5.67 -21.93
N ASP A 133 -3.33 -6.13 -22.23
CA ASP A 133 -3.59 -6.87 -23.47
C ASP A 133 -3.35 -5.99 -24.71
N GLY A 134 -2.82 -6.57 -25.78
CA GLY A 134 -2.46 -5.83 -27.01
C GLY A 134 -1.25 -4.87 -26.91
N THR A 135 -0.54 -4.80 -25.78
CA THR A 135 0.67 -3.95 -25.62
C THR A 135 1.97 -4.75 -25.72
N ALA A 136 3.10 -4.05 -25.88
CA ALA A 136 4.45 -4.64 -25.85
C ALA A 136 4.93 -5.02 -24.43
N GLY A 137 4.03 -5.56 -23.59
CA GLY A 137 4.35 -5.99 -22.21
C GLY A 137 4.19 -4.92 -21.13
N GLU A 138 3.52 -3.80 -21.43
CA GLU A 138 3.24 -2.74 -20.46
C GLU A 138 2.49 -3.29 -19.24
N GLN A 139 2.81 -2.80 -18.05
CA GLN A 139 2.24 -3.30 -16.79
C GLN A 139 1.01 -2.49 -16.35
N GLN A 140 0.07 -3.16 -15.72
CA GLN A 140 -1.07 -2.57 -15.01
C GLN A 140 -1.25 -3.18 -13.63
N MET A 141 -1.88 -2.42 -12.75
CA MET A 141 -2.34 -2.84 -11.43
C MET A 141 -3.80 -2.44 -11.23
N VAL A 142 -4.58 -3.29 -10.56
CA VAL A 142 -5.89 -2.96 -9.99
C VAL A 142 -5.83 -2.98 -8.47
N VAL A 143 -6.37 -1.92 -7.87
CA VAL A 143 -6.74 -1.87 -6.45
C VAL A 143 -8.22 -2.28 -6.33
N PRO A 144 -8.54 -3.45 -5.75
CA PRO A 144 -9.93 -3.86 -5.56
C PRO A 144 -10.69 -2.91 -4.62
N PRO A 145 -12.03 -2.83 -4.72
CA PRO A 145 -12.83 -1.95 -3.88
C PRO A 145 -12.64 -2.16 -2.37
N GLY A 146 -12.32 -3.37 -1.90
CA GLY A 146 -12.12 -3.67 -0.48
C GLY A 146 -10.82 -3.11 0.14
N LEU A 147 -9.93 -2.49 -0.66
CA LEU A 147 -8.73 -1.79 -0.20
C LEU A 147 -8.85 -0.26 -0.20
N LEU A 148 -9.90 0.29 -0.81
CA LEU A 148 -10.09 1.75 -0.93
C LEU A 148 -10.41 2.38 0.44
N ASN A 149 -9.87 3.57 0.72
CA ASN A 149 -10.13 4.29 1.97
C ASN A 149 -11.63 4.61 2.14
N SER A 150 -12.34 4.92 1.05
CA SER A 150 -13.80 5.13 1.04
C SER A 150 -14.59 3.94 1.61
N ASN A 151 -14.01 2.74 1.50
CA ASN A 151 -14.60 1.47 1.88
C ASN A 151 -13.94 0.88 3.15
N LYS A 152 -13.23 1.72 3.93
CA LYS A 152 -12.49 1.36 5.14
C LYS A 152 -11.41 0.29 4.90
N GLY A 153 -10.81 0.27 3.70
CA GLY A 153 -9.85 -0.76 3.28
C GLY A 153 -8.48 -0.71 3.96
N GLY A 154 -8.11 0.43 4.59
CA GLY A 154 -6.93 0.54 5.46
C GLY A 154 -5.58 0.63 4.75
N LEU A 155 -5.54 0.82 3.43
CA LEU A 155 -4.29 0.92 2.66
C LEU A 155 -3.67 2.35 2.67
N GLY A 156 -4.33 3.34 3.27
CA GLY A 156 -3.78 4.69 3.41
C GLY A 156 -3.61 5.43 2.08
N ILE A 157 -4.43 5.12 1.08
CA ILE A 157 -4.28 5.65 -0.29
C ILE A 157 -4.57 7.15 -0.36
N THR A 158 -3.64 7.92 -0.91
CA THR A 158 -3.86 9.31 -1.33
C THR A 158 -3.91 9.44 -2.85
N ALA A 159 -4.65 10.44 -3.33
CA ALA A 159 -4.71 10.81 -4.75
C ALA A 159 -4.37 12.28 -4.93
N SER A 160 -3.55 12.60 -5.94
CA SER A 160 -3.18 13.97 -6.31
C SER A 160 -3.23 14.12 -7.83
N CYS A 161 -4.41 14.46 -8.36
CA CYS A 161 -4.61 14.68 -9.78
C CYS A 161 -4.11 16.07 -10.19
N LYS A 162 -3.22 16.10 -11.18
CA LYS A 162 -2.68 17.31 -11.82
C LYS A 162 -3.28 17.50 -13.22
N LYS A 163 -3.04 18.65 -13.86
CA LYS A 163 -3.57 18.94 -15.21
C LYS A 163 -2.64 18.45 -16.33
N THR A 164 -1.34 18.43 -16.10
CA THR A 164 -0.31 18.11 -17.09
C THR A 164 0.67 17.06 -16.58
N LEU A 165 1.37 16.38 -17.49
CA LEU A 165 2.39 15.38 -17.13
C LEU A 165 3.59 16.00 -16.40
N ALA A 166 3.93 17.26 -16.68
CA ALA A 166 5.06 17.98 -16.08
C ALA A 166 4.87 18.30 -14.57
N GLU A 167 3.63 18.25 -14.07
CA GLU A 167 3.32 18.44 -12.65
C GLU A 167 3.42 17.14 -11.81
N LEU A 168 3.70 16.00 -12.46
CA LEU A 168 3.66 14.66 -11.84
C LEU A 168 5.08 14.14 -11.56
N PRO A 169 5.27 13.23 -10.57
CA PRO A 169 6.56 12.60 -10.33
C PRO A 169 7.05 11.79 -11.53
N SER A 170 8.35 11.88 -11.83
CA SER A 170 9.02 11.09 -12.87
C SER A 170 9.32 9.64 -12.47
N THR A 171 8.93 9.24 -11.25
CA THR A 171 9.16 7.90 -10.71
C THR A 171 8.39 6.83 -11.48
N VAL A 172 9.09 5.82 -12.01
CA VAL A 172 8.47 4.63 -12.62
C VAL A 172 8.25 3.57 -11.53
N VAL A 173 7.04 3.01 -11.44
CA VAL A 173 6.71 2.01 -10.42
C VAL A 173 7.17 0.63 -10.85
N ASN A 174 8.15 0.06 -10.14
CA ASN A 174 8.62 -1.30 -10.42
C ASN A 174 7.89 -2.36 -9.57
N PHE A 175 6.88 -3.02 -10.15
CA PHE A 175 6.15 -4.11 -9.49
C PHE A 175 6.98 -5.38 -9.21
N SER A 176 8.24 -5.49 -9.65
CA SER A 176 9.08 -6.67 -9.35
C SER A 176 9.76 -6.60 -7.98
N THR A 177 9.92 -5.42 -7.39
CA THR A 177 10.56 -5.23 -6.07
C THR A 177 9.60 -5.39 -4.90
N TRP A 178 8.29 -5.57 -5.17
CA TRP A 178 7.26 -5.59 -4.14
C TRP A 178 7.21 -6.90 -3.36
N SER A 179 7.05 -6.80 -2.04
CA SER A 179 6.78 -7.94 -1.17
C SER A 179 5.42 -8.60 -1.47
N LYS A 180 5.25 -9.86 -1.09
CA LYS A 180 3.98 -10.63 -1.19
C LYS A 180 3.35 -10.62 -2.59
N VAL A 181 4.16 -10.70 -3.64
CA VAL A 181 3.70 -10.87 -5.02
C VAL A 181 3.65 -12.37 -5.36
N PHE A 182 2.45 -12.93 -5.39
CA PHE A 182 2.18 -14.33 -5.71
C PHE A 182 1.91 -14.52 -7.21
N ARG A 183 2.26 -15.70 -7.73
CA ARG A 183 2.00 -16.18 -9.10
C ARG A 183 1.81 -17.69 -9.06
N SER A 184 1.29 -18.30 -10.11
CA SER A 184 1.53 -19.72 -10.33
C SER A 184 3.03 -19.96 -10.53
N ALA A 185 3.48 -21.18 -10.24
CA ALA A 185 4.72 -21.71 -10.81
C ALA A 185 4.62 -21.74 -12.35
#